data_AF-A0A381YT35-F1
#
_entry.id   AF-A0A381YT35-F1
#
_cell.length_a   1.000
_cell.length_b   1.000
_cell.length_c   1.000
_cell.angle_alpha   90.00
_cell.angle_beta   90.00
_cell.angle_gamma   90.00
#
_symmetry.space_group_name_H-M   'P 1'
#
loop_
_entity.id
_entity.type
_entity.pdbx_description
1 polymer ?
#
loop_
_entity_poly.entity_id
_entity_poly.type
_entity_poly.pdbx_seq_one_letter_code
_entity_poly.pdbx_strand_id
1 'polypeptide(L)'
;MSNSKSNTKDTEVENTEVDTNQNNSSEADGSLDKAVEMYKKIHGNEEMLEGSKEQKEIDRAIEVIKNRKIITESVDHEPVEIKNSTGTITTGPPTLTRFEKARIMGSRALQLSLGAPPFIDFSKNISTSLEIAMEELHQKVIPIVIRRTLPNGDYQNIAIEQFE
;
A
#
# COMPACT_ATOMS: atom_id res chain seq x y z
N MET A 1 19.89 36.25 -5.32
CA MET A 1 19.90 34.90 -5.91
C MET A 1 18.50 34.34 -5.81
N SER A 2 17.91 34.11 -6.98
CA SER A 2 16.76 33.30 -7.39
C SER A 2 15.75 32.79 -6.34
N ASN A 3 14.52 33.33 -6.43
CA ASN A 3 13.28 32.72 -5.94
C ASN A 3 12.95 31.46 -6.76
N SER A 4 12.58 30.36 -6.09
CA SER A 4 11.94 29.21 -6.74
C SER A 4 10.54 29.00 -6.16
N LYS A 5 9.53 29.31 -6.97
CA LYS A 5 8.12 28.96 -6.73
C LYS A 5 7.95 27.48 -7.11
N SER A 6 7.47 26.64 -6.20
CA SER A 6 6.96 25.31 -6.53
C SER A 6 5.62 25.47 -7.25
N ASN A 7 5.59 25.03 -8.50
CA ASN A 7 4.40 25.03 -9.35
C ASN A 7 3.79 23.64 -9.28
N THR A 8 2.65 23.48 -8.60
CA THR A 8 1.83 22.27 -8.69
C THR A 8 1.14 22.25 -10.05
N LYS A 9 1.48 21.25 -10.87
CA LYS A 9 0.69 20.89 -12.04
C LYS A 9 -0.04 19.59 -11.71
N ASP A 10 -1.36 19.67 -11.76
CA ASP A 10 -2.24 18.52 -11.88
C ASP A 10 -1.82 17.73 -13.13
N THR A 11 -1.50 16.45 -12.97
CA THR A 11 -1.28 15.54 -14.09
C THR A 11 -2.24 14.38 -13.91
N GLU A 12 -3.26 14.36 -14.76
CA GLU A 12 -4.15 13.24 -15.01
C GLU A 12 -3.30 11.99 -15.26
N VAL A 13 -3.61 10.91 -14.54
CA VAL A 13 -2.87 9.64 -14.65
C VAL A 13 -3.33 8.96 -15.94
N GLU A 14 -2.58 9.22 -17.00
CA GLU A 14 -2.59 8.41 -18.21
C GLU A 14 -2.08 7.01 -17.84
N ASN A 15 -2.91 5.99 -18.05
CA ASN A 15 -2.53 4.60 -17.83
C ASN A 15 -1.49 4.22 -18.89
N THR A 16 -0.21 4.37 -18.56
CA THR A 16 0.85 3.88 -19.43
C THR A 16 0.86 2.35 -19.35
N GLU A 17 0.36 1.71 -20.40
CA GLU A 17 0.52 0.28 -20.65
C GLU A 17 2.02 -0.05 -20.69
N VAL A 18 2.53 -0.68 -19.63
CA VAL A 18 3.89 -1.22 -19.63
C VAL A 18 3.86 -2.51 -20.44
N ASP A 19 4.17 -2.36 -21.71
CA ASP A 19 4.32 -3.43 -22.69
C ASP A 19 5.63 -4.19 -22.43
N THR A 20 5.60 -5.16 -21.50
CA THR A 20 6.71 -6.10 -21.31
C THR A 20 6.65 -7.18 -22.38
N ASN A 21 7.09 -6.82 -23.58
CA ASN A 21 7.29 -7.75 -24.67
C ASN A 21 8.76 -7.74 -25.09
N GLN A 22 9.59 -8.47 -24.33
CA GLN A 22 10.88 -9.05 -24.76
C GLN A 22 11.57 -9.76 -23.59
N ASN A 23 11.40 -11.08 -23.49
CA ASN A 23 12.49 -12.06 -23.69
C ASN A 23 12.10 -13.49 -23.29
N ASN A 24 12.19 -14.38 -24.29
CA ASN A 24 11.94 -15.82 -24.24
C ASN A 24 13.09 -16.60 -23.58
N SER A 25 12.76 -17.65 -22.80
CA SER A 25 13.32 -19.00 -22.98
C SER A 25 12.64 -20.06 -22.09
N SER A 26 12.06 -21.09 -22.75
CA SER A 26 11.83 -22.49 -22.29
C SER A 26 10.97 -22.72 -21.04
N GLU A 27 9.82 -23.42 -21.04
CA GLU A 27 9.44 -24.64 -21.75
C GLU A 27 7.91 -24.74 -21.96
N ALA A 28 7.48 -25.68 -22.80
CA ALA A 28 6.10 -25.95 -23.20
C ALA A 28 5.15 -26.22 -22.03
N ASP A 29 4.59 -25.17 -21.41
CA ASP A 29 3.54 -25.35 -20.42
C ASP A 29 2.19 -25.53 -21.12
N GLY A 30 1.85 -26.78 -21.47
CA GLY A 30 0.55 -27.17 -22.00
C GLY A 30 -0.63 -26.92 -21.03
N SER A 31 -0.44 -26.12 -19.98
CA SER A 31 -1.46 -25.67 -19.02
C SER A 31 -2.63 -24.96 -19.72
N LEU A 32 -2.35 -24.11 -20.70
CA LEU A 32 -3.40 -23.38 -21.44
C LEU A 32 -4.23 -24.35 -22.29
N ASP A 33 -3.58 -25.27 -23.01
CA ASP A 33 -4.26 -26.28 -23.81
C ASP A 33 -5.07 -27.25 -22.95
N LYS A 34 -4.51 -27.71 -21.82
CA LYS A 34 -5.23 -28.53 -20.82
C LYS A 34 -6.44 -27.81 -20.25
N ALA A 35 -6.34 -26.49 -19.99
CA ALA A 35 -7.46 -25.69 -19.48
C ALA A 35 -8.58 -25.57 -20.53
N VAL A 36 -8.23 -25.40 -21.81
CA VAL A 36 -9.19 -25.35 -22.92
C VAL A 36 -9.87 -26.70 -23.14
N GLU A 37 -9.11 -27.79 -23.12
CA GLU A 37 -9.66 -29.16 -23.22
C GLU A 37 -10.59 -29.49 -22.06
N MET A 38 -10.19 -29.15 -20.83
CA MET A 38 -11.01 -29.39 -19.64
C MET A 38 -12.32 -28.57 -19.69
N TYR A 39 -12.27 -27.31 -20.14
CA TYR A 39 -13.45 -26.48 -20.30
C TYR A 39 -14.43 -27.06 -21.34
N LYS A 40 -13.91 -27.49 -22.49
CA LYS A 40 -14.70 -28.18 -23.52
C LYS A 40 -15.32 -29.48 -23.02
N LYS A 41 -14.61 -30.24 -22.18
CA LYS A 41 -15.10 -31.50 -21.61
C LYS A 41 -16.20 -31.31 -20.56
N ILE A 42 -16.19 -30.18 -19.84
CA ILE A 42 -17.19 -29.87 -18.80
C ILE A 42 -18.46 -29.26 -19.42
N HIS A 43 -18.31 -28.41 -20.44
CA HIS A 43 -19.42 -27.66 -21.04
C HIS A 43 -19.92 -28.21 -22.38
N GLY A 44 -19.13 -29.05 -23.06
CA GLY A 44 -19.55 -29.73 -24.28
C GLY A 44 -20.27 -31.04 -23.96
N ASN A 45 -21.54 -31.14 -24.35
CA ASN A 45 -22.23 -32.42 -24.45
C ASN A 45 -21.97 -33.03 -25.83
N GLU A 46 -21.83 -34.36 -25.93
CA GLU A 46 -21.56 -35.09 -27.19
C GLU A 46 -22.64 -34.89 -28.28
N GLU A 47 -23.81 -34.32 -27.94
CA GLU A 47 -24.92 -34.02 -28.86
C GLU A 47 -25.08 -32.53 -29.22
N MET A 48 -24.01 -31.72 -29.15
CA MET A 48 -24.08 -30.32 -29.59
C MET A 48 -24.13 -30.22 -31.13
N LEU A 49 -25.25 -29.71 -31.66
CA LEU A 49 -25.39 -29.39 -33.10
C LEU A 49 -24.39 -28.30 -33.52
N GLU A 50 -23.60 -28.57 -34.56
CA GLU A 50 -22.68 -27.60 -35.14
C GLU A 50 -23.41 -26.29 -35.51
N GLY A 51 -23.06 -25.20 -34.84
CA GLY A 51 -23.66 -23.87 -35.04
C GLY A 51 -24.79 -23.48 -34.07
N SER A 52 -25.10 -24.31 -33.07
CA SER A 52 -26.03 -23.95 -31.99
C SER A 52 -25.53 -22.72 -31.19
N LYS A 53 -26.44 -22.06 -30.48
CA LYS A 53 -26.08 -20.92 -29.61
C LYS A 53 -25.07 -21.34 -28.53
N GLU A 54 -25.18 -22.57 -28.05
CA GLU A 54 -24.34 -23.12 -26.99
C GLU A 54 -22.88 -23.27 -27.44
N GLN A 55 -22.62 -23.69 -28.69
CA GLN A 55 -21.25 -23.78 -29.21
C GLN A 55 -20.58 -22.42 -29.31
N LYS A 56 -21.31 -21.39 -29.76
CA LYS A 56 -20.79 -20.02 -29.85
C LYS A 56 -20.46 -19.44 -28.47
N GLU A 57 -21.23 -19.81 -27.46
CA GLU A 57 -20.97 -19.42 -26.07
C GLU A 57 -19.70 -20.12 -25.53
N ILE A 58 -19.51 -21.40 -25.84
CA ILE A 58 -18.30 -22.16 -25.49
C ILE A 58 -17.07 -21.58 -26.17
N ASP A 59 -17.14 -21.31 -27.48
CA ASP A 59 -16.03 -20.75 -28.26
C ASP A 59 -15.65 -19.35 -27.74
N ARG A 60 -16.64 -18.51 -27.42
CA ARG A 60 -16.41 -17.20 -26.80
C ARG A 60 -15.74 -17.32 -25.43
N ALA A 61 -16.13 -18.30 -24.62
CA ALA A 61 -15.50 -18.54 -23.32
C ALA A 61 -14.04 -19.03 -23.47
N ILE A 62 -13.75 -19.85 -24.49
CA ILE A 62 -12.40 -20.29 -24.82
C ILE A 62 -11.52 -19.13 -25.26
N GLU A 63 -12.05 -18.20 -26.07
CA GLU A 63 -11.34 -16.96 -26.43
C GLU A 63 -11.01 -16.13 -25.20
N VAL A 64 -11.95 -16.00 -24.26
CA VAL A 64 -11.70 -15.33 -22.97
C VAL A 64 -10.59 -16.03 -22.20
N ILE A 65 -10.56 -17.36 -22.14
CA ILE A 65 -9.51 -18.15 -21.45
C ILE A 65 -8.14 -17.93 -22.10
N LYS A 66 -8.07 -17.95 -23.44
CA LYS A 66 -6.83 -17.72 -24.20
C LYS A 66 -6.27 -16.32 -24.00
N ASN A 67 -7.14 -15.33 -23.88
CA ASN A 67 -6.75 -13.93 -23.71
C ASN A 67 -6.40 -13.57 -22.25
N ARG A 68 -6.57 -14.49 -21.29
CA ARG A 68 -6.17 -14.21 -19.90
C ARG A 68 -4.65 -14.20 -19.80
N LYS A 69 -4.10 -13.16 -19.17
CA LYS A 69 -2.68 -13.12 -18.81
C LYS A 69 -2.41 -14.18 -17.73
N ILE A 70 -1.60 -15.18 -18.05
CA ILE A 70 -1.11 -16.16 -17.08
C ILE A 70 0.09 -15.55 -16.36
N ILE A 71 -0.01 -15.41 -15.04
CA ILE A 71 1.08 -14.91 -14.20
C ILE A 71 1.82 -16.14 -13.66
N THR A 72 3.03 -16.39 -14.16
CA THR A 72 3.87 -17.54 -13.76
C THR A 72 4.76 -17.22 -12.56
N GLU A 73 5.06 -15.94 -12.34
CA GLU A 73 5.89 -15.44 -11.25
C GLU A 73 5.13 -14.41 -10.43
N SER A 74 5.25 -14.46 -9.11
CA SER A 74 4.70 -13.41 -8.25
C SER A 74 5.41 -12.10 -8.57
N VAL A 75 4.67 -11.08 -8.99
CA VAL A 75 5.23 -9.74 -9.20
C VAL A 75 5.72 -9.20 -7.85
N ASP A 76 6.95 -8.71 -7.81
CA ASP A 76 7.49 -8.02 -6.63
C ASP A 76 6.64 -6.78 -6.35
N HIS A 77 6.15 -6.68 -5.11
CA HIS A 77 5.31 -5.55 -4.70
C HIS A 77 6.18 -4.34 -4.34
N GLU A 78 5.97 -3.24 -5.06
CA GLU A 78 6.60 -1.96 -4.74
C GLU A 78 5.78 -1.24 -3.64
N PRO A 79 6.40 -0.79 -2.53
CA PRO A 79 5.72 -0.11 -1.43
C PRO A 79 4.92 1.13 -1.87
N VAL A 80 3.60 1.12 -1.66
CA VAL A 80 2.72 2.26 -1.96
C VAL A 80 2.22 2.94 -0.67
N GLU A 81 2.07 4.26 -0.73
CA GLU A 81 1.46 5.03 0.37
C GLU A 81 -0.07 4.92 0.33
N ILE A 82 -0.65 4.42 1.42
CA ILE A 82 -2.10 4.34 1.62
C ILE A 82 -2.62 5.70 2.08
N LYS A 83 -3.10 6.50 1.13
CA LYS A 83 -3.72 7.81 1.40
C LYS A 83 -5.22 7.64 1.63
N ASN A 84 -5.69 7.95 2.85
CA ASN A 84 -7.12 7.99 3.14
C ASN A 84 -7.66 9.41 3.00
N SER A 85 -8.75 9.57 2.26
CA SER A 85 -9.49 10.84 2.16
C SER A 85 -10.28 11.19 3.44
N THR A 86 -10.60 10.19 4.26
CA THR A 86 -11.48 10.31 5.42
C THR A 86 -10.75 10.64 6.74
N GLY A 87 -9.43 10.78 6.73
CA GLY A 87 -8.63 11.06 7.93
C GLY A 87 -8.61 9.94 8.99
N THR A 88 -9.21 8.78 8.69
CA THR A 88 -9.25 7.62 9.57
C THR A 88 -7.98 6.78 9.44
N ILE A 89 -7.51 6.20 10.54
CA ILE A 89 -6.36 5.28 10.54
C ILE A 89 -6.83 3.93 9.95
N THR A 90 -6.24 3.49 8.83
CA THR A 90 -6.55 2.19 8.21
C THR A 90 -5.59 1.11 8.69
N THR A 91 -4.32 1.48 8.91
CA THR A 91 -3.28 0.53 9.30
C THR A 91 -3.18 0.46 10.83
N GLY A 92 -3.71 -0.62 11.40
CA GLY A 92 -3.62 -0.92 12.84
C GLY A 92 -4.67 -0.20 13.71
N PRO A 93 -4.52 -0.23 15.05
CA PRO A 93 -5.48 0.37 15.97
C PRO A 93 -5.45 1.90 15.93
N PRO A 94 -6.57 2.60 16.21
CA PRO A 94 -6.65 4.06 16.16
C PRO A 94 -5.87 4.77 17.30
N THR A 95 -5.41 4.01 18.29
CA THR A 95 -4.61 4.51 19.42
C THR A 95 -3.11 4.33 19.18
N LEU A 96 -2.28 5.17 19.82
CA LEU A 96 -0.84 4.97 19.89
C LEU A 96 -0.51 3.66 20.63
N THR A 97 0.29 2.81 19.98
CA THR A 97 0.80 1.60 20.62
C THR A 97 1.82 1.93 21.70
N ARG A 98 1.99 1.04 22.69
CA ARG A 98 3.02 1.21 23.74
C ARG A 98 4.43 1.39 23.18
N PHE A 99 4.71 0.77 22.02
CA PHE A 99 6.01 0.82 21.36
C PHE A 99 6.22 2.14 20.64
N GLU A 100 5.21 2.64 19.94
CA GLU A 100 5.23 3.98 19.33
C GLU A 100 5.41 5.05 20.41
N LYS A 101 4.60 4.99 21.48
CA LYS A 101 4.71 5.90 22.63
C LYS A 101 6.13 5.90 23.20
N ALA A 102 6.69 4.71 23.44
CA ALA A 102 8.07 4.55 23.95
C ALA A 102 9.13 5.11 23.01
N ARG A 103 8.99 4.86 21.71
CA ARG A 103 9.94 5.37 20.71
C ARG A 103 9.92 6.89 20.62
N ILE A 104 8.74 7.49 20.64
CA ILE A 104 8.55 8.93 20.56
C ILE A 104 9.15 9.61 21.79
N MET A 105 8.78 9.17 23.00
CA MET A 105 9.29 9.78 24.23
C MET A 105 10.80 9.62 24.36
N GLY A 106 11.36 8.46 23.97
CA GLY A 106 12.81 8.24 24.00
C GLY A 106 13.56 9.15 23.03
N SER A 107 13.08 9.25 21.78
CA SER A 107 13.69 10.14 20.79
C SER A 107 13.57 11.62 21.19
N ARG A 108 12.42 12.02 21.74
CA ARG A 108 12.19 13.41 22.14
C ARG A 108 13.00 13.79 23.39
N ALA A 109 13.08 12.90 24.38
CA ALA A 109 13.94 13.10 25.54
C ALA A 109 15.41 13.26 25.14
N LEU A 110 15.87 12.48 24.15
CA LEU A 110 17.22 12.64 23.59
C LEU A 110 17.40 14.03 22.94
N GLN A 111 16.46 14.48 22.12
CA GLN A 111 16.52 15.82 21.52
C GLN A 111 16.63 16.93 22.59
N LEU A 112 15.82 16.85 23.64
CA LEU A 112 15.83 17.81 24.74
C LEU A 112 17.15 17.78 25.51
N SER A 113 17.74 16.59 25.72
CA SER A 113 19.06 16.45 26.35
C SER A 113 20.19 17.08 25.50
N LEU A 114 20.02 17.12 24.19
CA LEU A 114 20.92 17.80 23.24
C LEU A 114 20.63 19.31 23.11
N GLY A 115 19.75 19.86 23.95
CA GLY A 115 19.43 21.29 23.98
C GLY A 115 18.39 21.74 22.96
N ALA A 116 17.61 20.82 22.37
CA ALA A 116 16.48 21.20 21.53
C ALA A 116 15.44 21.98 22.35
N PRO A 117 14.77 22.98 21.75
CA PRO A 117 13.76 23.74 22.46
C PRO A 117 12.50 22.89 22.74
N PRO A 118 11.90 23.04 23.94
CA PRO A 118 10.60 22.46 24.27
C PRO A 118 9.46 23.19 23.55
N PHE A 119 8.32 22.52 23.38
CA PHE A 119 7.08 23.10 22.85
C PHE A 119 6.09 23.51 23.95
N ILE A 120 6.34 23.13 25.21
CA ILE A 120 5.50 23.46 26.37
C ILE A 120 6.23 24.37 27.35
N ASP A 121 5.48 25.19 28.07
CA ASP A 121 6.01 26.00 29.16
C ASP A 121 6.25 25.13 30.41
N PHE A 122 7.46 25.21 30.96
CA PHE A 122 7.82 24.44 32.16
C PHE A 122 7.21 25.05 33.41
N SER A 123 6.33 24.30 34.09
CA SER A 123 6.11 24.56 35.52
C SER A 123 7.37 24.16 36.29
N LYS A 124 7.68 24.84 37.40
CA LYS A 124 8.90 24.64 38.20
C LYS A 124 9.13 23.19 38.71
N ASN A 125 8.16 22.29 38.54
CA ASN A 125 8.20 20.92 39.02
C ASN A 125 8.73 19.92 37.99
N ILE A 126 8.91 20.31 36.72
CA ILE A 126 9.39 19.42 35.65
C ILE A 126 10.87 19.72 35.41
N SER A 127 11.74 18.75 35.68
CA SER A 127 13.20 18.94 35.64
C SER A 127 13.86 18.03 34.60
N THR A 128 13.30 16.84 34.36
CA THR A 128 13.96 15.84 33.50
C THR A 128 13.49 15.94 32.05
N SER A 129 14.42 15.71 31.10
CA SER A 129 14.10 15.66 29.66
C SER A 129 13.01 14.64 29.32
N LEU A 130 12.92 13.56 30.10
CA LEU A 130 11.90 12.53 29.90
C LEU A 130 10.51 13.03 30.34
N GLU A 131 10.38 13.68 31.49
CA GLU A 131 9.11 14.25 31.95
C GLU A 131 8.59 15.29 30.97
N ILE A 132 9.47 16.15 30.45
CA ILE A 132 9.12 17.12 29.41
C ILE A 132 8.57 16.40 28.17
N ALA A 133 9.27 15.38 27.68
CA ALA A 133 8.84 14.61 26.51
C ALA A 133 7.50 13.88 26.75
N MET A 134 7.24 13.41 27.97
CA MET A 134 5.97 12.79 28.34
C MET A 134 4.81 13.79 28.30
N GLU A 135 5.02 15.00 28.84
CA GLU A 135 4.01 16.06 28.82
C GLU A 135 3.76 16.60 27.41
N GLU A 136 4.81 16.80 26.60
CA GLU A 136 4.66 17.21 25.20
C GLU A 136 3.89 16.15 24.37
N LEU A 137 4.15 14.87 24.64
CA LEU A 137 3.44 13.77 23.98
C LEU A 137 1.97 13.69 24.43
N HIS A 138 1.69 13.95 25.71
CA HIS A 138 0.34 13.99 26.25
C HIS A 138 -0.48 15.13 25.64
N GLN A 139 0.12 16.30 25.46
CA GLN A 139 -0.50 17.44 24.80
C GLN A 139 -0.51 17.33 23.27
N LYS A 140 0.09 16.26 22.70
CA LYS A 140 0.22 16.01 21.25
C LYS A 140 0.83 17.18 20.47
N VAL A 141 1.72 17.96 21.10
CA VAL A 141 2.35 19.16 20.49
C VAL A 141 3.63 18.85 19.71
N ILE A 142 4.12 17.60 19.77
CA ILE A 142 5.34 17.20 19.06
C ILE A 142 5.01 17.06 17.56
N PRO A 143 5.67 17.82 16.67
CA PRO A 143 5.39 17.75 15.23
C PRO A 143 6.05 16.50 14.61
N ILE A 144 5.39 15.35 14.76
CA ILE A 144 5.86 14.06 14.24
C ILE A 144 4.76 13.30 13.50
N VAL A 145 5.19 12.47 12.56
CA VAL A 145 4.35 11.57 11.78
C VAL A 145 4.86 10.15 12.00
N ILE A 146 3.94 9.22 12.23
CA ILE A 146 4.22 7.81 12.44
C ILE A 146 3.92 7.08 11.14
N ARG A 147 4.93 6.39 10.61
CA ARG A 147 4.77 5.53 9.43
C ARG A 147 4.53 4.09 9.88
N ARG A 148 3.33 3.56 9.64
CA ARG A 148 3.00 2.14 9.85
C ARG A 148 3.11 1.39 8.54
N THR A 149 3.93 0.34 8.52
CA THR A 149 4.16 -0.51 7.34
C THR A 149 3.42 -1.84 7.49
N LEU A 150 2.73 -2.26 6.43
CA LEU A 150 2.14 -3.58 6.30
C LEU A 150 3.20 -4.62 5.88
N PRO A 151 2.92 -5.93 6.04
CA PRO A 151 3.85 -7.00 5.64
C PRO A 151 4.19 -7.01 4.15
N ASN A 152 3.31 -6.47 3.29
CA ASN A 152 3.55 -6.32 1.86
C ASN A 152 4.47 -5.12 1.54
N GLY A 153 4.81 -4.28 2.51
CA GLY A 153 5.65 -3.10 2.33
C GLY A 153 4.86 -1.79 2.19
N ASP A 154 3.56 -1.84 1.93
CA ASP A 154 2.71 -0.64 1.91
C ASP A 154 2.75 0.07 3.25
N TYR A 155 2.58 1.39 3.21
CA TYR A 155 2.67 2.18 4.42
C TYR A 155 1.64 3.29 4.51
N GLN A 156 1.33 3.66 5.74
CA GLN A 156 0.48 4.79 6.04
C GLN A 156 1.25 5.77 6.94
N ASN A 157 1.26 7.04 6.53
CA ASN A 157 1.79 8.15 7.33
C ASN A 157 0.65 8.76 8.15
N ILE A 158 0.74 8.67 9.48
CA ILE A 158 -0.31 9.08 10.41
C ILE A 158 0.24 10.19 11.31
N ALA A 159 -0.39 11.38 11.28
CA ALA A 159 -0.01 12.49 12.15
C ALA A 159 -0.43 12.22 13.59
N ILE A 160 0.32 12.74 14.57
CA ILE A 160 0.03 12.50 15.99
C ILE A 160 -1.36 12.98 16.44
N GLU A 161 -1.87 14.01 15.79
CA GLU A 161 -3.19 14.63 16.02
C GLU A 161 -4.34 13.69 15.65
N GLN A 162 -4.13 12.73 14.76
CA GLN A 162 -5.15 11.80 14.28
C GLN A 162 -5.40 10.62 15.22
N PHE A 163 -4.50 10.40 16.19
CA PHE A 163 -4.69 9.34 17.18
C PHE A 163 -5.68 9.79 18.26
N GLU A 164 -6.50 8.86 18.75
CA GLU A 164 -7.40 9.07 19.90
C GLU A 164 -6.60 9.32 21.19
#